data_AF-A0A321L4V6-F1
#
_entry.id   AF-A0A321L4V6-F1
#
_cell.length_a   1.000
_cell.length_b   1.000
_cell.length_c   1.000
_cell.angle_alpha   90.00
_cell.angle_beta   90.00
_cell.angle_gamma   90.00
#
_symmetry.space_group_name_H-M   'P 1'
#
loop_
_entity.id
_entity.type
_entity.pdbx_description
1 polymer ?
#
loop_
_entity_poly.entity_id
_entity_poly.type
_entity_poly.pdbx_seq_one_letter_code
_entity_poly.pdbx_strand_id
1 'polypeptide(L)' 'GPHNLAVLRHMAINAMQKEGSKGSLRGKFKRAGWDDDYLFRLLELF' A
#
# COMPACT_ATOMS: atom_id res chain seq x y z
N GLY A 1 0.10 -6.17 19.81
CA GLY A 1 1.46 -5.72 20.14
C GLY A 1 2.17 -5.18 18.91
N PRO A 2 3.32 -4.50 19.06
CA PRO A 2 4.04 -3.81 17.98
C PRO A 2 4.43 -4.70 16.79
N HIS A 3 4.52 -6.01 16.98
CA HIS A 3 4.78 -6.98 15.91
C HIS A 3 3.68 -6.98 14.83
N ASN A 4 2.40 -6.92 15.21
CA ASN A 4 1.29 -6.98 14.25
C ASN A 4 1.30 -5.78 13.29
N LEU A 5 1.65 -4.60 13.80
CA LEU A 5 1.77 -3.38 12.99
C LEU A 5 2.99 -3.44 12.05
N ALA A 6 4.10 -4.04 12.48
CA ALA A 6 5.26 -4.25 11.62
C ALA A 6 4.93 -5.17 10.44
N VAL A 7 4.20 -6.26 10.69
CA VAL A 7 3.73 -7.18 9.63
C VAL A 7 2.78 -6.46 8.67
N LEU A 8 1.77 -5.75 9.17
CA LEU A 8 0.84 -4.97 8.33
C LEU A 8 1.56 -3.95 7.45
N ARG A 9 2.55 -3.23 8.01
CA ARG A 9 3.37 -2.29 7.24
C ARG A 9 4.14 -2.99 6.13
N HIS A 10 4.70 -4.15 6.41
CA HIS A 10 5.48 -4.92 5.43
C HIS A 10 4.60 -5.42 4.29
N MET A 11 3.40 -5.91 4.60
CA MET A 11 2.42 -6.33 3.60
C MET A 11 1.99 -5.15 2.72
N ALA A 12 1.69 -3.99 3.31
CA ALA A 12 1.30 -2.80 2.55
C ALA A 12 2.41 -2.32 1.58
N ILE A 13 3.67 -2.37 2.01
CA ILE A 13 4.81 -2.05 1.13
C ILE A 13 4.90 -3.01 -0.05
N ASN A 14 4.74 -4.32 0.21
CA ASN A 14 4.77 -5.34 -0.84
C ASN A 14 3.65 -5.12 -1.87
N ALA A 15 2.43 -4.84 -1.43
CA ALA A 15 1.30 -4.53 -2.31
C ALA A 15 1.60 -3.31 -3.20
N MET A 16 2.14 -2.22 -2.63
CA MET A 16 2.50 -1.01 -3.39
C MET A 16 3.63 -1.24 -4.41
N GLN A 17 4.56 -2.14 -4.13
CA GLN A 17 5.60 -2.54 -5.08
C GLN A 17 5.03 -3.38 -6.22
N LYS A 18 4.05 -4.26 -5.94
CA LYS A 18 3.43 -5.17 -6.90
C LYS A 18 2.42 -4.48 -7.84
N GLU A 19 1.75 -3.42 -7.39
CA GLU A 19 0.70 -2.70 -8.15
C GLU A 19 1.18 -2.09 -9.48
N GLY A 20 2.49 -1.87 -9.66
CA GLY A 20 3.08 -1.57 -10.98
C GLY A 20 2.99 -0.12 -11.46
N SER A 21 2.26 0.78 -10.78
CA SER A 21 2.28 2.21 -11.16
C SER A 21 3.62 2.89 -10.82
N LYS A 22 3.99 3.91 -11.61
CA LYS A 22 5.20 4.71 -11.39
C LYS A 22 5.02 5.66 -10.20
N GLY A 23 6.12 5.97 -9.52
CA GLY A 23 6.18 6.94 -8.43
C GLY A 23 6.87 6.39 -7.18
N SER A 24 7.14 7.28 -6.23
CA SER A 24 7.74 6.88 -4.94
C SER A 24 6.72 6.18 -4.05
N LEU A 25 7.18 5.27 -3.18
CA LEU A 25 6.32 4.63 -2.16
C LEU A 25 5.58 5.67 -1.31
N ARG A 26 6.25 6.76 -0.93
CA ARG A 26 5.62 7.85 -0.18
C ARG A 26 4.48 8.51 -0.95
N GLY A 27 4.63 8.68 -2.26
CA GLY A 27 3.56 9.17 -3.13
C GLY A 27 2.37 8.21 -3.21
N LYS A 28 2.66 6.91 -3.36
CA LYS A 28 1.63 5.85 -3.35
C LYS A 28 0.85 5.80 -2.04
N PHE A 29 1.54 5.92 -0.90
CA PHE A 29 0.88 6.04 0.42
C PHE A 29 -0.06 7.24 0.51
N LYS A 30 0.37 8.41 0.02
CA LYS A 30 -0.52 9.58 -0.01
C LYS A 30 -1.71 9.35 -0.91
N ARG A 31 -1.50 8.81 -2.11
CA ARG A 31 -2.57 8.52 -3.07
C ARG A 31 -3.63 7.60 -2.49
N ALA A 32 -3.21 6.50 -1.85
CA ALA A 32 -4.12 5.57 -1.18
C ALA A 32 -4.97 6.21 -0.06
N GLY A 33 -4.59 7.39 0.44
CA GLY A 33 -5.38 8.16 1.40
C GLY A 33 -6.42 9.12 0.79
N TRP A 34 -6.41 9.33 -0.53
CA TRP A 34 -7.31 10.29 -1.21
C TRP A 34 -7.97 9.74 -2.49
N ASP A 35 -7.60 8.53 -2.92
CA ASP A 35 -8.03 7.89 -4.17
C ASP A 35 -8.49 6.47 -3.83
N ASP A 36 -9.81 6.31 -3.63
CA ASP A 36 -10.40 5.06 -3.16
C ASP A 36 -10.24 3.93 -4.18
N ASP A 37 -10.33 4.23 -5.49
CA ASP A 37 -10.10 3.25 -6.55
C ASP A 37 -8.65 2.72 -6.53
N TYR A 38 -7.69 3.59 -6.23
CA TYR A 38 -6.30 3.18 -6.00
C TYR A 38 -6.16 2.34 -4.73
N LEU A 39 -6.85 2.71 -3.64
CA LEU A 39 -6.85 1.94 -2.41
C LEU A 39 -7.43 0.53 -2.62
N PHE A 40 -8.57 0.39 -3.28
CA PHE A 40 -9.19 -0.92 -3.53
C PHE A 40 -8.29 -1.83 -4.37
N ARG A 41 -7.67 -1.29 -5.43
CA ARG A 41 -6.68 -2.05 -6.21
C ARG A 41 -5.50 -2.55 -5.37
N LEU A 42 -5.04 -1.78 -4.39
CA LEU A 42 -4.00 -2.24 -3.46
C LEU A 42 -4.50 -3.34 -2.52
N LEU A 43 -5.73 -3.24 -2.05
CA LEU A 43 -6.34 -4.23 -1.16
C LEU A 43 -6.56 -5.59 -1.86
N GLU A 44 -6.85 -5.59 -3.16
CA GLU A 44 -6.98 -6.81 -3.98
C GLU A 44 -5.66 -7.59 -4.16
N LEU A 45 -4.52 -7.03 -3.72
CA LEU A 45 -3.21 -7.67 -3.83
C LEU A 45 -2.79 -8.49 -2.60
N PHE A 46 -3.57 -8.42 -1.51
CA PHE A 46 -3.40 -9.26 -0.32
C PHE A 46 -4.00 -10.66 -0.54
#